data_AF-A0A7K5XVZ7-F1
#
_entry.id   AF-A0A7K5XVZ7-F1
#
_cell.length_a   1.000
_cell.length_b   1.000
_cell.length_c   1.000
_cell.angle_alpha   90.00
_cell.angle_beta   90.00
_cell.angle_gamma   90.00
#
_symmetry.space_group_name_H-M   'P 1'
#
loop_
_entity.id
_entity.type
_entity.pdbx_description
1 polymer ?
#
loop_
_entity_poly.entity_id
_entity_poly.type
_entity_poly.pdbx_seq_one_letter_code
_entity_poly.pdbx_strand_id
1 'polypeptide(L)'
;QQLCLTEEEKRLLAQEGVTLPSTLPLTQVRVCGEGDTGGVVWSRAHPSPPFPRQAEERILKKVRRKIRNKQSAQDSRRRKKEYLDGLESRAAACSAQNQELRKKVQELEKLNGSLLQQLQALIMRTSNKAAQTGTCILV
;
A
#
# COMPACT_ATOMS: atom_id res chain seq x y z
N GLN A 1 4.14 -30.37 -7.57
CA GLN A 1 3.41 -29.13 -7.23
C GLN A 1 2.72 -28.63 -8.49
N GLN A 2 1.39 -28.65 -8.53
CA GLN A 2 0.60 -28.10 -9.63
C GLN A 2 0.55 -26.58 -9.47
N LEU A 3 0.95 -25.83 -10.50
CA LEU A 3 0.91 -24.37 -10.51
C LEU A 3 -0.53 -23.92 -10.79
N CYS A 4 -1.23 -23.43 -9.76
CA CYS A 4 -2.54 -22.80 -9.93
C CYS A 4 -2.35 -21.42 -10.57
N LEU A 5 -2.76 -21.29 -11.83
CA LEU A 5 -2.72 -20.05 -12.59
C LEU A 5 -4.14 -19.43 -12.66
N THR A 6 -4.23 -18.14 -12.36
CA THR A 6 -5.41 -17.28 -12.55
C THR A 6 -5.76 -17.12 -14.03
N GLU A 7 -7.02 -16.78 -14.35
CA GLU A 7 -7.51 -16.69 -15.74
C GLU A 7 -6.74 -15.68 -16.60
N GLU A 8 -6.19 -14.61 -16.01
CA GLU A 8 -5.31 -13.68 -16.74
C GLU A 8 -3.97 -14.33 -17.14
N GLU A 9 -3.46 -15.27 -16.35
CA GLU A 9 -2.20 -15.96 -16.60
C GLU A 9 -2.34 -17.00 -17.71
N LYS A 10 -3.48 -17.69 -17.77
CA LYS A 10 -3.85 -18.54 -18.91
C LYS A 10 -3.97 -17.71 -20.19
N ARG A 11 -4.54 -16.51 -20.10
CA ARG A 11 -4.71 -15.60 -21.24
C ARG A 11 -3.38 -15.07 -21.79
N LEU A 12 -2.41 -14.76 -20.93
CA LEU A 12 -1.07 -14.31 -21.34
C LEU A 12 -0.23 -15.44 -21.95
N LEU A 13 -0.40 -16.67 -21.48
CA LEU A 13 0.22 -17.85 -22.10
C LEU A 13 -0.31 -18.08 -23.52
N ALA A 14 -1.64 -17.94 -23.70
CA ALA A 14 -2.29 -18.06 -25.00
C ALA A 14 -1.89 -16.93 -25.97
N GLN A 15 -1.77 -15.69 -25.48
CA GLN A 15 -1.42 -14.52 -26.29
C GLN A 15 0.02 -14.55 -26.82
N GLU A 16 0.93 -15.26 -26.15
CA GLU A 16 2.33 -15.43 -26.56
C GLU A 16 2.55 -16.71 -27.39
N GLY A 17 1.48 -17.45 -27.74
CA GLY A 17 1.55 -18.67 -28.54
C GLY A 17 2.26 -19.85 -27.86
N VAL A 18 2.41 -19.80 -26.52
CA VAL A 18 3.12 -20.83 -25.76
C VAL A 18 2.13 -21.90 -25.30
N THR A 19 1.95 -22.94 -26.12
CA THR A 19 1.29 -24.17 -25.67
C THR A 19 2.25 -24.92 -24.75
N LEU A 20 1.99 -24.92 -23.44
CA LEU A 20 2.69 -25.80 -22.52
C LEU A 20 2.16 -27.23 -22.74
N PRO A 21 2.97 -28.18 -23.23
CA PRO A 21 2.51 -29.56 -23.42
C PRO A 21 2.16 -30.15 -22.04
N SER A 22 0.95 -30.71 -21.91
CA SER A 22 0.42 -31.24 -20.65
C SER A 22 0.96 -32.61 -20.25
N THR A 23 1.91 -33.17 -21.01
CA THR A 23 2.50 -34.49 -20.77
C THR A 23 4.02 -34.38 -20.73
N LEU A 24 4.55 -34.16 -19.53
CA LEU A 24 5.99 -34.17 -19.26
C LEU A 24 6.39 -35.53 -18.68
N PRO A 25 7.19 -36.37 -19.36
CA PRO A 25 8.08 -37.28 -18.67
C PRO A 25 9.43 -36.59 -18.50
N LEU A 26 9.67 -36.06 -17.30
CA LEU A 26 11.00 -35.72 -16.82
C LEU A 26 11.76 -37.03 -16.55
N THR A 27 12.27 -37.71 -17.58
CA THR A 27 13.30 -38.73 -17.36
C THR A 27 14.22 -38.85 -18.57
N GLN A 28 15.45 -38.42 -18.34
CA GLN A 28 16.61 -38.57 -19.20
C GLN A 28 17.01 -40.06 -19.25
N VAL A 29 16.83 -40.74 -20.39
CA VAL A 29 17.60 -41.96 -20.67
C VAL A 29 18.88 -41.53 -21.37
N ARG A 30 19.97 -41.54 -20.61
CA ARG A 30 21.33 -41.42 -21.12
C ARG A 30 21.63 -42.73 -21.86
N VAL A 31 21.72 -42.69 -23.19
CA VAL A 31 22.32 -43.81 -23.95
C VAL A 31 23.82 -43.56 -23.99
N CYS A 32 24.58 -44.40 -23.28
CA CYS A 32 26.02 -44.51 -23.42
C CYS A 32 26.33 -45.13 -24.78
N GLY A 33 27.29 -44.57 -25.52
CA GLY A 33 27.87 -45.18 -26.70
C GLY A 33 29.39 -45.15 -26.59
N GLU A 34 29.98 -46.32 -26.40
CA GLU A 34 31.42 -46.59 -26.48
C GLU A 34 31.93 -46.44 -27.92
N GLY A 35 33.21 -46.11 -28.09
CA GLY A 35 33.88 -46.17 -29.39
C GLY A 35 35.15 -45.33 -29.46
N ASP A 36 36.29 -45.98 -29.21
CA ASP A 36 37.63 -45.52 -29.59
C ASP A 36 37.72 -45.25 -31.11
N THR A 37 38.37 -44.15 -31.49
CA THR A 37 39.39 -44.05 -32.57
C THR A 37 39.82 -42.59 -32.75
N GLY A 38 41.12 -42.41 -33.03
CA GLY A 38 41.83 -41.13 -32.92
C GLY A 38 41.65 -40.13 -34.06
N GLY A 39 42.36 -39.01 -33.93
CA GLY A 39 42.55 -37.99 -34.97
C GLY A 39 41.88 -36.66 -34.65
N VAL A 40 42.61 -35.76 -33.99
CA VAL A 40 42.13 -34.40 -33.67
C VAL A 40 42.32 -33.48 -34.87
N VAL A 41 41.33 -33.45 -35.77
CA VAL A 41 41.17 -32.37 -36.75
C VAL A 41 40.22 -31.34 -36.14
N TRP A 42 40.73 -30.16 -35.78
CA TRP A 42 39.89 -29.02 -35.41
C TRP A 42 39.26 -28.41 -36.67
N SER A 43 38.27 -29.09 -37.24
CA SER A 43 37.36 -28.47 -38.19
C SER A 43 36.59 -27.37 -37.48
N ARG A 44 36.69 -26.16 -38.01
CA ARG A 44 35.99 -24.95 -37.58
C ARG A 44 34.54 -25.31 -37.20
N ALA A 45 34.25 -25.32 -35.90
CA ALA A 45 32.93 -25.62 -35.39
C ALA A 45 31.94 -24.60 -35.97
N HIS A 46 31.15 -25.04 -36.95
CA HIS A 46 29.92 -24.34 -37.30
C HIS A 46 29.08 -24.26 -36.03
N PRO A 47 28.53 -23.09 -35.65
CA PRO A 47 27.65 -23.03 -34.49
C PRO A 47 26.44 -23.91 -34.78
N SER A 48 26.34 -25.03 -34.07
CA SER A 48 25.19 -25.93 -34.12
C SER A 48 23.92 -25.09 -33.88
N PRO A 49 22.86 -25.26 -34.69
CA PRO A 49 21.61 -24.55 -34.46
C PRO A 49 21.13 -24.82 -33.03
N PRO A 50 20.61 -23.81 -32.32
CA PRO A 50 20.21 -23.98 -30.92
C PRO A 50 19.21 -25.13 -30.84
N PHE A 51 19.57 -26.18 -30.11
CA PHE A 51 18.70 -27.32 -29.88
C PHE A 51 17.35 -26.83 -29.31
N PRO A 52 16.20 -27.37 -29.72
CA PRO A 52 14.86 -26.91 -29.31
C PRO A 52 14.73 -26.67 -27.80
N ARG A 53 15.40 -27.50 -27.00
CA ARG A 53 15.46 -27.41 -25.53
C ARG A 53 15.97 -26.06 -24.99
N GLN A 54 16.97 -25.44 -25.63
CA GLN A 54 17.49 -24.13 -25.18
C GLN A 54 16.52 -22.98 -25.48
N ALA A 55 15.73 -23.09 -26.56
CA ALA A 55 14.71 -22.10 -26.89
C ALA A 55 13.55 -22.17 -25.89
N GLU A 56 13.09 -23.38 -25.55
CA GLU A 56 12.04 -23.62 -24.56
C GLU A 56 12.44 -23.13 -23.16
N GLU A 57 13.68 -23.37 -22.72
CA GLU A 57 14.19 -22.85 -21.45
C GLU A 57 14.20 -21.31 -21.41
N ARG A 58 14.58 -20.66 -22.51
CA ARG A 58 14.55 -19.19 -22.63
C ARG A 58 13.12 -18.65 -22.57
N ILE A 59 12.15 -19.34 -23.18
CA ILE A 59 10.74 -18.97 -23.13
C ILE A 59 10.20 -19.11 -21.70
N LEU A 60 10.45 -20.24 -21.04
CA LEU A 60 10.05 -20.47 -19.65
C LEU A 60 10.64 -19.42 -18.70
N LYS A 61 11.89 -19.02 -18.90
CA LYS A 61 12.53 -17.93 -18.12
C LYS A 61 11.82 -16.59 -18.33
N LYS A 62 11.41 -16.26 -19.56
CA LYS A 62 10.64 -15.05 -19.88
C LYS A 62 9.26 -15.08 -19.22
N VAL A 63 8.54 -16.19 -19.32
CA VAL A 63 7.22 -16.38 -18.69
C VAL A 63 7.32 -16.21 -17.16
N ARG A 64 8.26 -16.91 -16.51
CA ARG A 64 8.51 -16.76 -15.06
C ARG A 64 8.85 -15.32 -14.67
N ARG A 65 9.61 -14.59 -15.50
CA ARG A 65 9.91 -13.17 -15.27
C ARG A 65 8.67 -12.28 -15.39
N LYS A 66 7.83 -12.50 -16.41
CA LYS A 66 6.57 -11.76 -16.61
C LYS A 66 5.62 -11.95 -15.43
N ILE A 67 5.47 -13.18 -14.93
CA ILE A 67 4.65 -13.50 -13.74
C ILE A 67 5.14 -12.72 -12.52
N ARG A 68 6.44 -12.79 -12.19
CA ARG A 68 6.99 -12.06 -11.04
C ARG A 68 6.80 -10.54 -11.15
N ASN A 69 6.99 -9.99 -12.35
CA ASN A 69 6.81 -8.56 -12.58
C ASN A 69 5.35 -8.12 -12.41
N LYS A 70 4.40 -8.90 -12.92
CA LYS A 70 2.96 -8.66 -12.72
C LYS A 70 2.62 -8.65 -11.23
N GLN A 71 3.07 -9.65 -10.47
CA GLN A 71 2.85 -9.71 -9.01
C GLN A 71 3.46 -8.50 -8.30
N SER A 72 4.71 -8.15 -8.61
CA SER A 72 5.40 -7.01 -8.00
C SER A 72 4.71 -5.67 -8.32
N ALA A 73 4.21 -5.51 -9.54
CA ALA A 73 3.46 -4.32 -9.93
C ALA A 73 2.11 -4.22 -9.18
N GLN A 74 1.42 -5.34 -8.99
CA GLN A 74 0.20 -5.39 -8.21
C GLN A 74 0.45 -5.05 -6.74
N ASP A 75 1.45 -5.68 -6.10
CA ASP A 75 1.79 -5.41 -4.70
C ASP A 75 2.24 -3.97 -4.48
N SER A 76 2.98 -3.39 -5.44
CA SER A 76 3.34 -1.96 -5.41
C SER A 76 2.10 -1.06 -5.45
N ARG A 77 1.15 -1.34 -6.36
CA ARG A 77 -0.11 -0.59 -6.44
C ARG A 77 -0.94 -0.74 -5.17
N ARG A 78 -1.02 -1.97 -4.62
CA ARG A 78 -1.74 -2.26 -3.38
C ARG A 78 -1.15 -1.50 -2.20
N ARG A 79 0.17 -1.53 -1.99
CA ARG A 79 0.84 -0.77 -0.92
C ARG A 79 0.61 0.74 -1.05
N LYS A 80 0.66 1.28 -2.28
CA LYS A 80 0.36 2.69 -2.52
C LYS A 80 -1.08 3.02 -2.13
N LYS A 81 -2.04 2.17 -2.48
CA LYS A 81 -3.44 2.34 -2.08
C LYS A 81 -3.58 2.32 -0.55
N GLU A 82 -3.07 1.29 0.12
CA GLU A 82 -3.12 1.17 1.59
C GLU A 82 -2.50 2.40 2.29
N TYR A 83 -1.41 2.96 1.75
CA TYR A 83 -0.80 4.18 2.28
C TYR A 83 -1.69 5.41 2.11
N LEU A 84 -2.30 5.59 0.93
CA LEU A 84 -3.23 6.69 0.67
C LEU A 84 -4.49 6.57 1.54
N ASP A 85 -5.10 5.40 1.59
CA ASP A 85 -6.27 5.12 2.45
C ASP A 85 -5.93 5.42 3.92
N GLY A 86 -4.72 5.05 4.37
CA GLY A 86 -4.23 5.36 5.72
C GLY A 86 -4.01 6.86 5.96
N LEU A 87 -3.50 7.60 4.97
CA LEU A 87 -3.38 9.05 5.05
C LEU A 87 -4.75 9.74 5.14
N GLU A 88 -5.69 9.34 4.30
CA GLU A 88 -7.06 9.86 4.28
C GLU A 88 -7.77 9.60 5.61
N SER A 89 -7.64 8.39 6.16
CA SER A 89 -8.19 8.04 7.47
C SER A 89 -7.63 8.93 8.59
N ARG A 90 -6.30 9.15 8.63
CA ARG A 90 -5.69 10.06 9.62
C ARG A 90 -6.13 11.51 9.46
N ALA A 91 -6.24 12.00 8.22
CA ALA A 91 -6.71 13.35 7.94
C ALA A 91 -8.16 13.53 8.40
N ALA A 92 -9.03 12.56 8.14
CA ALA A 92 -10.42 12.56 8.61
C ALA A 92 -10.49 12.56 10.14
N ALA A 93 -9.72 11.72 10.83
CA ALA A 93 -9.68 11.67 12.29
C ALA A 93 -9.19 12.99 12.91
N CYS A 94 -8.11 13.57 12.37
CA CYS A 94 -7.61 14.87 12.82
C CYS A 94 -8.63 16.00 12.57
N SER A 95 -9.32 15.98 11.43
CA SER A 95 -10.39 16.93 11.13
C SER A 95 -11.55 16.82 12.12
N ALA A 96 -11.99 15.60 12.45
CA ALA A 96 -13.04 15.36 13.44
C ALA A 96 -12.64 15.87 14.83
N GLN A 97 -11.43 15.55 15.28
CA GLN A 97 -10.90 16.03 16.56
C GLN A 97 -10.81 17.56 16.59
N ASN A 98 -10.36 18.19 15.50
CA ASN A 98 -10.31 19.65 15.40
C ASN A 98 -11.70 20.28 15.48
N GLN A 99 -12.72 19.66 14.91
CA GLN A 99 -14.10 20.14 15.03
C GLN A 99 -14.61 20.04 16.48
N GLU A 100 -14.32 18.94 17.16
CA GLU A 100 -14.70 18.77 18.57
C GLU A 100 -14.01 19.80 19.48
N LEU A 101 -12.70 20.01 19.31
CA LEU A 101 -11.96 21.02 20.06
C LEU A 101 -12.52 22.43 19.81
N ARG A 102 -12.84 22.78 18.56
CA ARG A 102 -13.48 24.06 18.24
C ARG A 102 -14.83 24.24 18.94
N LYS A 103 -15.67 23.20 18.97
CA LYS A 103 -16.93 23.24 19.73
C LYS A 103 -16.69 23.46 21.22
N LYS A 104 -15.68 22.79 21.78
CA LYS A 104 -15.34 22.94 23.21
C LYS A 104 -14.85 24.35 23.54
N VAL A 105 -14.03 24.93 22.67
CA VAL A 105 -13.59 26.33 22.81
C VAL A 105 -14.79 27.28 22.79
N GLN A 106 -15.70 27.14 21.82
CA GLN A 106 -16.91 27.97 21.74
C GLN A 106 -17.80 27.86 22.99
N GLU A 107 -17.98 26.65 23.51
CA GLU A 107 -18.74 26.42 24.74
C GLU A 107 -18.09 27.12 25.95
N LEU A 108 -16.78 26.96 26.11
CA LEU A 108 -16.01 27.58 27.20
C LEU A 108 -16.02 29.11 27.09
N GLU A 109 -15.85 29.67 25.90
CA GLU A 109 -15.93 31.10 25.65
C GLU A 109 -17.30 31.66 26.05
N LYS A 110 -18.39 30.97 25.69
CA LYS A 110 -19.76 31.36 26.07
C LYS A 110 -19.97 31.34 27.58
N LEU A 111 -19.52 30.27 28.25
CA LEU A 111 -19.63 30.14 29.70
C LEU A 111 -18.81 31.22 30.42
N ASN A 112 -17.58 31.45 29.99
CA ASN A 112 -16.72 32.48 30.56
C ASN A 112 -17.32 33.88 30.37
N GLY A 113 -17.84 34.20 29.17
CA GLY A 113 -18.55 35.44 28.92
C GLY A 113 -19.75 35.64 29.84
N SER A 114 -20.53 34.58 30.09
CA SER A 114 -21.68 34.64 31.00
C SER A 114 -21.26 34.88 32.45
N LEU A 115 -20.18 34.22 32.91
CA LEU A 115 -19.64 34.42 34.25
C LEU A 115 -19.10 35.84 34.46
N LEU A 116 -18.39 36.38 33.46
CA LEU A 116 -17.90 37.76 33.48
C LEU A 116 -19.07 38.76 33.57
N GLN A 117 -20.15 38.54 32.82
CA GLN A 117 -21.37 39.37 32.91
C GLN A 117 -22.00 39.31 34.30
N GLN A 118 -22.09 38.12 34.91
CA GLN A 118 -22.62 37.96 36.27
C GLN A 118 -21.75 38.68 37.31
N LEU A 119 -20.42 38.56 37.20
CA LEU A 119 -19.48 39.25 38.08
C LEU A 119 -19.60 40.78 37.95
N GLN A 120 -19.65 41.31 36.73
CA GLN A 120 -19.86 42.75 36.50
C GLN A 120 -21.19 43.22 37.11
N ALA A 121 -22.28 42.48 36.93
CA ALA A 121 -23.58 42.81 37.51
C ALA A 121 -23.57 42.81 39.05
N LEU A 122 -22.86 41.88 39.68
CA LEU A 122 -22.71 41.84 41.14
C LEU A 122 -21.90 43.03 41.65
N ILE A 123 -20.79 43.37 40.99
CA ILE A 123 -19.96 44.55 41.32
C ILE A 123 -20.78 45.84 41.20
N MET A 124 -21.55 46.00 40.13
CA MET A 124 -22.42 47.19 39.97
C MET A 124 -23.49 47.26 41.08
N ARG A 125 -24.08 46.11 41.46
CA ARG A 125 -25.06 46.04 42.54
C ARG A 125 -24.47 46.39 43.91
N THR A 126 -23.26 45.93 44.22
CA THR A 126 -22.61 46.24 45.51
C THR A 126 -22.17 47.70 45.59
N SER A 127 -21.65 48.28 44.50
CA SER A 127 -21.33 49.71 44.44
C SER A 127 -22.56 50.60 44.64
N ASN A 128 -23.70 50.23 44.05
CA ASN A 128 -24.95 50.99 44.20
C ASN A 128 -25.54 50.89 45.63
N LYS A 129 -25.34 49.77 46.33
CA LYS A 129 -25.75 49.61 47.74
C LYS A 129 -24.86 50.39 48.70
N ALA A 130 -23.55 50.49 48.42
CA ALA A 130 -22.62 51.27 49.25
C ALA A 130 -22.93 52.78 49.23
N ALA A 131 -23.45 53.30 48.11
CA ALA A 131 -23.82 54.71 47.97
C ALA A 131 -25.11 55.12 48.72
N GLN A 132 -25.96 54.16 49.15
CA GLN A 132 -27.22 54.44 49.86
C GLN A 132 -27.11 54.42 51.39
N THR A 133 -25.98 53.99 51.97
CA THR A 133 -25.76 53.95 53.42
C THR A 133 -25.17 55.28 53.92
N GLY A 134 -25.94 56.36 53.80
CA GLY A 134 -25.62 57.68 54.35
C GLY A 134 -26.54 58.01 55.52
N THR A 135 -26.37 57.36 56.67
CA THR A 135 -27.05 57.77 57.91
C THR A 135 -26.10 58.67 58.70
N CYS A 136 -26.32 59.98 58.64
CA CYS A 136 -25.66 60.95 59.51
C CYS A 136 -26.19 60.82 60.94
N ILE A 137 -25.30 60.63 61.91
CA ILE A 137 -25.52 61.05 63.30
C ILE A 137 -24.65 62.29 63.51
N LEU A 138 -25.28 63.43 63.75
CA LEU A 138 -24.64 64.66 64.23
C LEU A 138 -24.84 64.72 65.76
N VAL A 139 -23.75 64.81 66.52
CA VAL A 139 -23.71 65.21 67.94
C VAL A 139 -22.95 66.52 68.03
#